data_AF-A0A4W5JQN2-F1
#
_entry.id   AF-A0A4W5JQN2-F1
#
_cell.length_a   1.000
_cell.length_b   1.000
_cell.length_c   1.000
_cell.angle_alpha   90.00
_cell.angle_beta   90.00
_cell.angle_gamma   90.00
#
_symmetry.space_group_name_H-M   'P 1'
#
loop_
_entity.id
_entity.type
_entity.pdbx_description
1 polymer ?
#
loop_
_entity_poly.entity_id
_entity_poly.type
_entity_poly.pdbx_seq_one_letter_code
_entity_poly.pdbx_strand_id
1 'polypeptide(L)'
;MARKGDSGAHLQSYTLMEPESDSALVRSIYYGKIGKEKTERLLERHGREGSFLLRDSESLQGIYCLCVRKTPYVHTYRIHHSFEGWTLQLSPGQMLQCFGTLEKLIESCRAGVAADSIPPLTHPLDKTQLRDERLQSVFHLWSLPFSLSPFLFPALFISPFLSLSLRLNKIP
;
A
#
# COMPACT_ATOMS: atom_id res chain seq x y z
N MET A 1 -56.67 -34.51 -2.21
CA MET A 1 -55.87 -33.26 -2.27
C MET A 1 -54.73 -33.34 -1.27
N ALA A 2 -53.49 -33.43 -1.73
CA ALA A 2 -52.30 -33.31 -0.87
C ALA A 2 -51.40 -32.23 -1.47
N ARG A 3 -51.30 -31.07 -0.80
CA ARG A 3 -50.37 -30.00 -1.19
C ARG A 3 -49.04 -30.27 -0.50
N LYS A 4 -48.08 -30.77 -1.25
CA LYS A 4 -46.67 -30.85 -0.84
C LYS A 4 -46.06 -29.48 -1.06
N GLY A 5 -45.91 -28.72 0.03
CA GLY A 5 -45.18 -27.46 0.03
C GLY A 5 -43.70 -27.75 0.30
N ASP A 6 -42.89 -27.74 -0.75
CA ASP A 6 -41.44 -27.54 -0.64
C ASP A 6 -41.21 -26.09 -0.21
N SER A 7 -40.82 -25.88 1.05
CA SER A 7 -40.24 -24.62 1.49
C SER A 7 -38.74 -24.82 1.55
N GLY A 8 -38.08 -24.29 0.51
CA GLY A 8 -36.65 -24.36 0.30
C GLY A 8 -35.85 -23.75 1.43
N ALA A 9 -34.63 -24.26 1.53
CA ALA A 9 -33.58 -23.74 2.38
C ALA A 9 -33.48 -22.21 2.23
N HIS A 10 -33.84 -21.51 3.31
CA HIS A 10 -33.49 -20.11 3.50
C HIS A 10 -32.00 -20.07 3.80
N LEU A 11 -31.17 -20.07 2.75
CA LEU A 11 -29.80 -19.61 2.84
C LEU A 11 -29.88 -18.14 3.24
N GLN A 12 -29.73 -17.87 4.54
CA GLN A 12 -29.40 -16.55 5.02
C GLN A 12 -28.10 -16.14 4.33
N SER A 13 -28.29 -15.27 3.35
CA SER A 13 -27.25 -14.50 2.68
C SER A 13 -26.25 -14.05 3.74
N TYR A 14 -25.01 -14.51 3.62
CA TYR A 14 -23.89 -13.75 4.14
C TYR A 14 -23.95 -12.42 3.40
N THR A 15 -24.57 -11.43 4.04
CA THR A 15 -24.55 -10.05 3.60
C THR A 15 -23.09 -9.72 3.35
N LEU A 16 -22.73 -9.62 2.08
CA LEU A 16 -21.59 -8.86 1.62
C LEU A 16 -21.81 -7.47 2.21
N MET A 17 -21.24 -7.22 3.38
CA MET A 17 -21.11 -5.87 3.90
C MET A 17 -20.17 -5.18 2.91
N GLU A 18 -20.78 -4.51 1.93
CA GLU A 18 -20.07 -3.55 1.11
C GLU A 18 -19.46 -2.52 2.07
N PRO A 19 -18.19 -2.13 1.87
CA PRO A 19 -17.47 -1.33 2.84
C PRO A 19 -18.12 0.04 2.91
N GLU A 20 -18.91 0.25 3.96
CA GLU A 20 -19.47 1.51 4.42
C GLU A 20 -18.35 2.55 4.47
N SER A 21 -18.17 3.28 3.35
CA SER A 21 -17.32 4.44 3.18
C SER A 21 -15.95 4.39 3.87
N ASP A 22 -15.16 3.35 3.62
CA ASP A 22 -13.72 3.43 3.92
C ASP A 22 -13.14 4.62 3.16
N SER A 23 -12.70 5.64 3.88
CA SER A 23 -12.24 6.89 3.30
C SER A 23 -11.01 6.69 2.41
N ALA A 24 -10.70 7.69 1.59
CA ALA A 24 -9.52 7.64 0.71
C ALA A 24 -8.23 7.29 1.49
N LEU A 25 -8.10 7.79 2.74
CA LEU A 25 -7.01 7.49 3.64
C LEU A 25 -6.97 6.02 4.03
N VAL A 26 -8.08 5.46 4.52
CA VAL A 26 -8.13 4.03 4.91
C VAL A 26 -7.78 3.15 3.71
N ARG A 27 -8.32 3.46 2.53
CA ARG A 27 -8.06 2.72 1.30
C ARG A 27 -6.59 2.80 0.86
N SER A 28 -5.93 3.96 1.01
CA SER A 28 -4.55 4.16 0.58
C SER A 28 -3.54 3.44 1.49
N ILE A 29 -3.83 3.35 2.79
CA ILE A 29 -2.98 2.70 3.78
C ILE A 29 -3.32 1.23 4.04
N TYR A 30 -4.39 0.69 3.44
CA TYR A 30 -4.80 -0.70 3.61
C TYR A 30 -4.14 -1.65 2.60
N TYR A 31 -3.36 -2.59 3.12
CA TYR A 31 -2.56 -3.56 2.35
C TYR A 31 -3.20 -4.95 2.24
N GLY A 32 -4.36 -5.18 2.85
CA GLY A 32 -5.02 -6.48 2.85
C GLY A 32 -4.27 -7.54 3.65
N LYS A 33 -4.29 -8.78 3.15
CA LYS A 33 -3.67 -9.96 3.78
C LYS A 33 -2.15 -10.00 3.57
N ILE A 34 -1.44 -9.04 4.14
CA ILE A 34 0.03 -9.09 4.24
C ILE A 34 0.46 -9.61 5.60
N GLY A 35 1.53 -10.41 5.60
CA GLY A 35 2.06 -10.98 6.83
C GLY A 35 2.89 -10.00 7.65
N LYS A 36 3.11 -10.33 8.92
CA LYS A 36 3.90 -9.52 9.86
C LYS A 36 5.29 -9.19 9.32
N GLU A 37 6.04 -10.19 8.87
CA GLU A 37 7.41 -10.00 8.34
C GLU A 37 7.43 -9.06 7.12
N LYS A 38 6.48 -9.22 6.20
CA LYS A 38 6.36 -8.34 5.03
C LYS A 38 6.04 -6.90 5.44
N THR A 39 5.21 -6.73 6.46
CA THR A 39 4.85 -5.43 7.02
C THR A 39 6.05 -4.73 7.64
N GLU A 40 6.84 -5.46 8.44
CA GLU A 40 8.08 -4.97 9.05
C GLU A 40 9.05 -4.50 7.96
N ARG A 41 9.34 -5.34 6.96
CA ARG A 41 10.22 -4.98 5.83
C ARG A 41 9.73 -3.76 5.05
N LEU A 42 8.41 -3.61 4.85
CA LEU A 42 7.83 -2.46 4.14
C LEU A 42 8.06 -1.16 4.93
N LEU A 43 7.75 -1.18 6.22
CA LEU A 43 7.91 -0.04 7.11
C LEU A 43 9.38 0.29 7.32
N GLU A 44 10.26 -0.69 7.42
CA GLU A 44 11.71 -0.51 7.53
C GLU A 44 12.33 0.11 6.28
N ARG A 45 11.91 -0.34 5.09
CA ARG A 45 12.48 0.12 3.82
C ARG A 45 11.95 1.48 3.37
N HIS A 46 10.63 1.69 3.46
CA HIS A 46 9.99 2.88 2.87
C HIS A 46 9.37 3.80 3.93
N GLY A 47 9.16 3.29 5.15
CA GLY A 47 8.67 4.11 6.25
C GLY A 47 9.79 4.93 6.87
N ARG A 48 9.38 5.91 7.69
CA ARG A 48 10.18 6.65 8.66
C ARG A 48 9.52 6.59 10.03
N GLU A 49 10.09 7.23 11.03
CA GLU A 49 9.51 7.28 12.37
C GLU A 49 8.04 7.78 12.32
N GLY A 50 7.14 7.05 12.96
CA GLY A 50 5.69 7.33 12.94
C GLY A 50 4.98 6.95 11.64
N SER A 51 5.65 6.23 10.73
CA SER A 51 4.98 5.69 9.55
C SER A 51 4.07 4.53 9.90
N PHE A 52 2.90 4.45 9.26
CA PHE A 52 1.91 3.45 9.63
C PHE A 52 1.13 2.91 8.43
N LEU A 53 0.57 1.71 8.59
CA LEU A 53 -0.31 1.05 7.63
C LEU A 53 -1.33 0.14 8.29
N LEU A 54 -2.37 -0.24 7.54
CA LEU A 54 -3.38 -1.20 7.93
C LEU A 54 -3.25 -2.51 7.16
N ARG A 55 -3.49 -3.63 7.83
CA ARG A 55 -3.52 -4.98 7.24
C ARG A 55 -4.55 -5.86 7.93
N ASP A 56 -4.84 -7.02 7.35
CA ASP A 56 -5.62 -8.05 8.03
C ASP A 56 -4.76 -8.77 9.07
N SER A 57 -5.40 -9.18 10.17
CA SER A 57 -4.79 -10.06 11.16
C SER A 57 -4.64 -11.49 10.59
N GLU A 58 -3.44 -12.04 10.67
CA GLU A 58 -3.15 -13.42 10.23
C GLU A 58 -3.75 -14.46 11.19
N SER A 59 -3.82 -14.12 12.48
CA SER A 59 -4.22 -15.04 13.53
C SER A 59 -5.73 -15.05 13.78
N LEU A 60 -6.43 -13.96 13.46
CA LEU A 60 -7.84 -13.75 13.80
C LEU A 60 -8.55 -13.12 12.61
N GLN A 61 -9.54 -13.81 12.05
CA GLN A 61 -10.34 -13.30 10.94
C GLN A 61 -11.25 -12.16 11.40
N GLY A 62 -11.49 -11.19 10.52
CA GLY A 62 -12.35 -10.02 10.80
C GLY A 62 -11.72 -8.96 11.68
N ILE A 63 -10.44 -9.11 12.06
CA ILE A 63 -9.68 -8.13 12.84
C ILE A 63 -8.65 -7.46 11.94
N TYR A 64 -8.57 -6.14 12.04
CA TYR A 64 -7.51 -5.37 11.40
C TYR A 64 -6.31 -5.19 12.33
N CYS A 65 -5.14 -5.04 11.74
CA CYS A 65 -3.91 -4.69 12.44
C CYS A 65 -3.41 -3.33 11.97
N LEU A 66 -3.35 -2.38 12.91
CA LEU A 66 -2.65 -1.11 12.74
C LEU A 66 -1.18 -1.31 13.10
N CYS A 67 -0.30 -1.11 12.12
CA CYS A 67 1.13 -1.29 12.28
C CYS A 67 1.82 0.07 12.20
N VAL A 68 2.60 0.43 13.23
CA VAL A 68 3.27 1.73 13.35
C VAL A 68 4.77 1.52 13.55
N ARG A 69 5.59 2.17 12.73
CA ARG A 69 7.05 2.18 12.87
C ARG A 69 7.47 3.11 14.00
N LYS A 70 8.11 2.53 15.02
CA LYS A 70 8.83 3.24 16.07
C LYS A 70 10.20 2.60 16.25
N THR A 71 11.20 3.20 15.63
CA THR A 71 12.53 2.61 15.44
C THR A 71 13.11 2.15 16.78
N PRO A 72 13.65 0.92 16.88
CA PRO A 72 13.93 -0.03 15.80
C PRO A 72 12.80 -1.06 15.54
N TYR A 73 11.60 -0.86 16.09
CA TYR A 73 10.53 -1.86 16.05
C TYR A 73 9.28 -1.40 15.29
N VAL A 74 8.45 -2.36 14.90
CA VAL A 74 7.09 -2.10 14.43
C VAL A 74 6.09 -2.54 15.50
N HIS A 75 5.31 -1.58 15.99
CA HIS A 75 4.25 -1.82 16.96
C HIS A 75 3.00 -2.24 16.20
N THR A 76 2.33 -3.31 16.65
CA THR A 76 1.12 -3.84 16.02
C THR A 76 -0.02 -3.80 17.02
N TYR A 77 -1.10 -3.11 16.67
CA TYR A 77 -2.31 -2.98 17.46
C TYR A 77 -3.48 -3.63 16.74
N ARG A 78 -4.39 -4.28 17.48
CA ARG A 78 -5.55 -4.93 16.88
C ARG A 78 -6.75 -4.00 16.92
N ILE A 79 -7.45 -3.87 15.79
CA ILE A 79 -8.68 -3.11 15.67
C ILE A 79 -9.83 -4.10 15.53
N HIS A 80 -10.80 -3.97 16.41
CA HIS A 80 -12.01 -4.78 16.43
C HIS A 80 -13.19 -3.95 15.92
N HIS A 81 -14.07 -4.60 15.17
CA HIS A 81 -15.33 -4.03 14.74
C HIS A 81 -16.48 -4.71 15.52
N SER A 82 -17.20 -3.93 16.31
CA SER A 82 -18.37 -4.37 17.07
C SER A 82 -19.62 -3.60 16.63
N PHE A 83 -20.78 -3.98 17.17
CA PHE A 83 -22.04 -3.27 16.92
C PHE A 83 -22.01 -1.82 17.45
N GLU A 84 -21.15 -1.52 18.43
CA GLU A 84 -20.97 -0.17 19.00
C GLU A 84 -19.98 0.67 18.19
N GLY A 85 -19.25 0.05 17.25
CA GLY A 85 -18.30 0.70 16.36
C GLY A 85 -16.91 0.07 16.40
N TRP A 86 -15.92 0.89 16.07
CA TRP A 86 -14.52 0.50 15.92
C TRP A 86 -13.76 0.75 17.20
N THR A 87 -13.02 -0.25 17.69
CA THR A 87 -12.22 -0.16 18.92
C THR A 87 -10.78 -0.60 18.67
N LEU A 88 -9.82 0.03 19.35
CA LEU A 88 -8.39 -0.28 19.23
C LEU A 88 -7.90 -0.94 20.51
N GLN A 89 -7.33 -2.14 20.41
CA GLN A 89 -6.72 -2.83 21.54
C GLN A 89 -5.27 -2.36 21.72
N LEU A 90 -5.01 -1.64 22.81
CA LEU A 90 -3.68 -1.14 23.18
C LEU A 90 -2.87 -2.20 23.92
N SER A 91 -3.49 -2.83 24.91
CA SER A 91 -2.92 -3.87 25.74
C SER A 91 -4.02 -4.85 26.18
N PRO A 92 -3.70 -6.04 26.71
CA PRO A 92 -4.71 -6.95 27.24
C PRO A 92 -5.56 -6.25 28.32
N GLY A 93 -6.85 -6.03 28.04
CA GLY A 93 -7.77 -5.34 28.95
C GLY A 93 -7.89 -3.83 28.76
N GLN A 94 -7.06 -3.21 27.91
CA GLN A 94 -7.17 -1.78 27.59
C GLN A 94 -7.59 -1.61 26.12
N MET A 95 -8.82 -1.14 25.93
CA MET A 95 -9.37 -0.80 24.63
C MET A 95 -9.62 0.69 24.54
N LEU A 96 -9.21 1.29 23.43
CA LEU A 96 -9.56 2.65 23.06
C LEU A 96 -11.03 2.69 22.60
N GLN A 97 -11.63 3.86 22.79
CA GLN A 97 -13.03 4.23 22.52
C GLN A 97 -13.67 3.60 21.28
N CYS A 98 -15.00 3.48 21.30
CA CYS A 98 -15.82 3.09 20.16
C CYS A 98 -15.99 4.27 19.20
N PHE A 99 -15.42 4.18 18.01
CA PHE A 99 -15.57 5.17 16.94
C PHE A 99 -16.61 4.70 15.93
N GLY A 100 -17.43 5.61 15.41
CA GLY A 100 -18.42 5.26 14.39
C GLY A 100 -17.81 4.78 13.06
N THR A 101 -16.59 5.22 12.73
CA THR A 101 -15.88 4.80 11.51
C THR A 101 -14.41 4.50 11.79
N LEU A 102 -13.82 3.62 10.98
CA LEU A 102 -12.40 3.28 11.06
C LEU A 102 -11.51 4.51 10.83
N GLU A 103 -11.88 5.39 9.90
CA GLU A 103 -11.17 6.64 9.66
C GLU A 103 -11.11 7.51 10.93
N LYS A 104 -12.24 7.70 11.63
CA LYS A 104 -12.27 8.51 12.87
C LYS A 104 -11.37 7.92 13.95
N LEU A 105 -11.31 6.59 14.06
CA LEU A 105 -10.38 5.92 14.96
C LEU A 105 -8.93 6.27 14.61
N ILE A 106 -8.55 6.15 13.33
CA ILE A 106 -7.19 6.46 12.88
C ILE A 106 -6.87 7.94 13.10
N GLU A 107 -7.75 8.87 12.71
CA GLU A 107 -7.55 10.30 12.94
C GLU A 107 -7.43 10.65 14.42
N SER A 108 -8.20 9.99 15.29
CA SER A 108 -8.08 10.16 16.73
C SER A 108 -6.73 9.70 17.26
N CYS A 109 -6.22 8.56 16.77
CA CYS A 109 -4.86 8.10 17.11
C CYS A 109 -3.79 9.10 16.59
N ARG A 110 -3.99 9.67 15.39
CA ARG A 110 -3.10 10.70 14.82
C ARG A 110 -3.13 12.00 15.61
N ALA A 111 -4.27 12.37 16.16
CA ALA A 111 -4.43 13.52 17.04
C ALA A 111 -3.79 13.33 18.43
N GLY A 112 -3.25 12.15 18.73
CA GLY A 112 -2.52 11.88 19.97
C GLY A 112 -3.38 11.26 21.07
N VAL A 113 -4.55 10.71 20.75
CA VAL A 113 -5.29 9.90 21.72
C VAL A 113 -4.46 8.66 22.06
N ALA A 114 -4.26 8.43 23.37
CA ALA A 114 -3.37 7.41 23.91
C ALA A 114 -1.91 7.52 23.43
N ALA A 115 -1.36 8.73 23.34
CA ALA A 115 0.05 8.98 23.01
C ALA A 115 1.05 8.34 23.98
N ASP A 116 0.61 7.98 25.19
CA ASP A 116 1.36 7.18 26.16
C ASP A 116 1.55 5.72 25.70
N SER A 117 0.59 5.19 24.94
CA SER A 117 0.50 3.78 24.54
C SER A 117 0.76 3.53 23.05
N ILE A 118 0.46 4.51 22.20
CA ILE A 118 0.62 4.45 20.73
C ILE A 118 1.71 5.43 20.30
N PRO A 119 2.71 5.00 19.50
CA PRO A 119 3.62 5.92 18.82
C PRO A 119 2.83 6.91 17.95
N PRO A 120 3.33 8.14 17.73
CA PRO A 120 2.61 9.12 16.93
C PRO A 120 2.45 8.65 15.48
N LEU A 121 1.20 8.63 14.98
CA LEU A 121 0.88 8.32 13.58
C LEU A 121 1.08 9.56 12.72
N THR A 122 2.30 9.78 12.22
CA THR A 122 2.65 11.01 11.49
C THR A 122 2.58 10.82 9.98
N HIS A 123 2.88 9.62 9.47
CA HIS A 123 3.09 9.40 8.04
C HIS A 123 2.33 8.16 7.51
N PRO A 124 1.18 8.33 6.85
CA PRO A 124 0.51 7.20 6.22
C PRO A 124 1.41 6.61 5.12
N LEU A 125 1.67 5.30 5.17
CA LEU A 125 2.45 4.63 4.14
C LEU A 125 1.52 4.21 2.99
N ASP A 126 1.37 5.10 2.02
CA ASP A 126 0.47 4.90 0.89
C ASP A 126 0.94 3.79 -0.05
N LYS A 127 0.07 2.81 -0.29
CA LYS A 127 0.34 1.68 -1.20
C LYS A 127 0.47 2.08 -2.66
N THR A 128 -0.03 3.25 -3.06
CA THR A 128 0.09 3.80 -4.42
C THR A 128 1.53 4.20 -4.70
N GLN A 129 2.19 4.86 -3.75
CA GLN A 129 3.58 5.31 -3.89
C GLN A 129 4.55 4.14 -4.06
N LEU A 130 4.29 3.02 -3.37
CA LEU A 130 5.12 1.82 -3.49
C LEU A 130 4.96 1.06 -4.81
N ARG A 131 3.80 1.18 -5.46
CA ARG A 131 3.58 0.56 -6.78
C ARG A 131 4.37 1.27 -7.87
N ASP A 132 4.46 2.61 -7.78
CA ASP A 132 5.24 3.41 -8.72
C ASP A 132 6.74 3.14 -8.61
N GLU A 133 7.30 2.95 -7.41
CA GLU A 133 8.72 2.59 -7.26
C GLU A 133 9.06 1.25 -7.90
N ARG A 134 8.15 0.26 -7.84
CA ARG A 134 8.37 -1.02 -8.51
C ARG A 134 8.39 -0.87 -10.03
N LEU A 135 7.60 0.04 -10.58
CA LEU A 135 7.64 0.35 -12.02
C LEU A 135 8.89 1.16 -12.37
N GLN A 136 9.27 2.15 -11.56
CA GLN A 136 10.50 2.92 -11.76
C GLN A 136 11.76 2.03 -11.69
N SER A 137 11.79 1.02 -10.82
CA SER A 137 12.87 0.02 -10.77
C SER A 137 12.95 -0.80 -12.06
N VAL A 138 11.81 -1.14 -12.68
CA VAL A 138 11.77 -1.84 -13.98
C VAL A 138 12.23 -0.91 -15.12
N PHE A 139 11.85 0.37 -15.10
CA PHE A 139 12.32 1.37 -16.07
C PHE A 139 13.82 1.69 -15.93
N HIS A 140 14.37 1.70 -14.71
CA HIS A 140 15.81 1.83 -14.48
C HIS A 140 16.60 0.61 -15.00
N LEU A 141 16.04 -0.60 -14.92
CA LEU A 141 16.63 -1.81 -15.49
C LEU A 141 16.67 -1.81 -17.02
N TRP A 142 15.75 -1.11 -17.70
CA TRP A 142 15.78 -0.93 -19.16
C TRP A 142 16.67 0.26 -19.60
N SER A 143 17.07 1.13 -18.68
CA SER A 143 17.85 2.34 -18.97
C SER A 143 19.35 2.19 -18.73
N LEU A 144 19.83 0.98 -18.41
CA LEU A 144 21.27 0.71 -18.40
C LEU A 144 21.78 0.80 -19.85
N PRO A 145 22.78 1.65 -20.15
CA PRO A 145 23.38 1.63 -21.47
C PRO A 145 23.99 0.25 -21.66
N PHE A 146 23.68 -0.37 -22.78
CA PHE A 146 24.39 -1.51 -23.34
C PHE A 146 25.87 -1.08 -23.55
N SER A 147 26.65 -1.03 -22.48
CA SER A 147 28.06 -0.69 -22.50
C SER A 147 28.80 -1.76 -21.71
N LEU A 148 29.12 -2.84 -22.42
CA LEU A 148 30.34 -3.63 -22.28
C LEU A 148 30.29 -4.79 -23.28
N SER A 149 30.74 -4.52 -24.49
CA SER A 149 31.54 -5.50 -25.25
C SER A 149 32.54 -4.76 -26.14
N PRO A 150 33.85 -4.77 -25.81
CA PRO A 150 34.90 -4.44 -26.74
C PRO A 150 35.35 -5.75 -27.40
N PHE A 151 34.59 -6.26 -28.37
CA PHE A 151 35.06 -7.34 -29.24
C PHE A 151 35.23 -6.78 -30.65
N LEU A 152 36.47 -6.34 -30.89
CA LEU A 152 37.28 -6.59 -32.06
C LEU A 152 36.53 -6.98 -33.34
N PHE A 153 36.25 -5.99 -34.20
CA PHE A 153 36.14 -6.22 -35.64
C PHE A 153 37.22 -5.38 -36.35
N PRO A 154 38.04 -5.99 -37.22
CA PRO A 154 39.08 -5.30 -37.94
C PRO A 154 38.52 -4.49 -39.11
N ALA A 155 39.32 -3.52 -39.53
CA ALA A 155 39.11 -2.60 -40.61
C ALA A 155 38.78 -3.26 -41.97
N LEU A 156 38.00 -2.54 -42.78
CA LEU A 156 38.26 -2.12 -44.16
C LEU A 156 36.93 -1.95 -44.90
N PHE A 157 36.54 -0.71 -45.24
CA PHE A 157 36.44 -0.27 -46.65
C PHE A 157 36.00 1.20 -46.77
N ILE A 158 36.98 2.05 -47.09
CA ILE A 158 36.99 3.07 -48.16
C ILE A 158 35.82 4.09 -48.23
N SER A 159 36.10 5.28 -47.72
CA SER A 159 35.62 6.58 -48.25
C SER A 159 36.29 6.84 -49.61
N PRO A 160 35.60 7.34 -50.65
CA PRO A 160 35.51 8.80 -50.85
C PRO A 160 34.23 9.27 -51.57
N PHE A 161 33.67 10.42 -51.20
CA PHE A 161 33.55 11.53 -52.16
C PHE A 161 33.09 12.82 -51.49
N LEU A 162 33.97 13.80 -51.58
CA LEU A 162 33.72 15.22 -51.36
C LEU A 162 32.91 15.74 -52.56
N SER A 163 31.73 16.31 -52.37
CA SER A 163 31.22 17.28 -53.34
C SER A 163 30.34 18.33 -52.68
N LEU A 164 31.02 19.44 -52.43
CA LEU A 164 30.57 20.81 -52.36
C LEU A 164 29.40 21.11 -53.31
N SER A 165 28.28 21.66 -52.81
CA SER A 165 27.53 22.64 -53.59
C SER A 165 26.75 23.60 -52.71
N LEU A 166 27.33 24.79 -52.54
CA LEU A 166 26.61 26.03 -52.27
C LEU A 166 25.55 26.26 -53.36
N ARG A 167 24.32 26.57 -52.96
CA ARG A 167 23.43 27.45 -53.75
C ARG A 167 22.66 28.38 -52.80
N LEU A 168 23.19 29.59 -52.68
CA LEU A 168 22.41 30.81 -52.44
C LEU A 168 21.49 31.06 -53.64
N ASN A 169 20.22 31.41 -53.43
CA ASN A 169 19.62 32.70 -53.85
C ASN A 169 18.08 32.75 -53.79
N LYS A 170 17.61 33.93 -53.33
CA LYS A 170 16.45 34.73 -53.77
C LYS A 170 15.01 34.34 -53.41
N ILE A 171 14.56 34.98 -52.32
CA ILE A 171 13.45 35.98 -52.19
C ILE A 171 12.69 36.32 -53.50
N PRO A 172 11.36 36.45 -53.42
CA PRO A 172 10.69 37.74 -53.68
C PRO A 172 10.06 38.37 -52.44
#